data_AF-A0A0P9CY66-F1
#
_entry.id   AF-A0A0P9CY66-F1
#
_cell.length_a   1.000
_cell.length_b   1.000
_cell.length_c   1.000
_cell.angle_alpha   90.00
_cell.angle_beta   90.00
_cell.angle_gamma   90.00
#
_symmetry.space_group_name_H-M   'P 1'
#
loop_
_entity.id
_entity.type
_entity.pdbx_description
1 polymer ?
#
loop_
_entity_poly.entity_id
_entity_poly.type
_entity_poly.pdbx_seq_one_letter_code
_entity_poly.pdbx_strand_id
1 'polypeptide(L)'
;MRRFQIVVLGLLASILLAVFLPTSGAIPTASGANANVGFVDDPFGPSTQGDATADKPQSKLWFNDGSWWAVMFHTNIDPTKPTNTWLIYKLTWPDKWTPTSTVVDTRTTSRADALWDGRHLYIASLVRFSASNQAKLSRYSYNSTSKSYSLDAGFPVTIMTGSSETLAIDKDSTGRLWTAYT
;
A
#
# COMPACT_ATOMS: atom_id res chain seq x y z
N MET A 1 16.64 -65.29 -45.63
CA MET A 1 16.57 -64.69 -44.28
C MET A 1 17.42 -63.42 -44.10
N ARG A 2 18.60 -63.25 -44.72
CA ARG A 2 19.45 -62.04 -44.57
C ARG A 2 19.01 -60.76 -45.30
N ARG A 3 18.01 -60.80 -46.20
CA ARG A 3 17.58 -59.62 -47.00
C ARG A 3 16.43 -58.82 -46.38
N PHE A 4 15.64 -59.41 -45.47
CA PHE A 4 14.54 -58.71 -44.79
C PHE A 4 15.00 -57.91 -43.55
N GLN A 5 16.14 -58.26 -42.95
CA GLN A 5 16.66 -57.55 -41.77
C GLN A 5 17.26 -56.18 -42.10
N ILE A 6 17.79 -55.98 -43.31
CA ILE A 6 18.42 -54.70 -43.71
C ILE A 6 17.37 -53.61 -43.97
N VAL A 7 16.18 -53.97 -44.48
CA VAL A 7 15.10 -53.01 -44.75
C VAL A 7 14.43 -52.54 -43.46
N VAL A 8 14.27 -53.42 -42.46
CA VAL A 8 13.63 -53.07 -41.18
C VAL A 8 14.53 -52.19 -40.30
N LEU A 9 15.86 -52.40 -40.34
CA LEU A 9 16.83 -51.54 -39.63
C LEU A 9 16.96 -50.13 -40.26
N GLY A 10 16.78 -50.00 -41.58
CA GLY A 10 16.79 -48.69 -42.26
C GLY A 10 15.54 -47.84 -41.99
N LEU A 11 14.38 -48.48 -41.83
CA LEU A 11 13.10 -47.82 -41.48
C LEU A 11 13.03 -47.41 -40.01
N LEU A 12 13.66 -48.15 -39.09
CA LEU A 12 13.72 -47.77 -37.67
C LEU A 12 14.69 -46.60 -37.42
N ALA A 13 15.78 -46.50 -38.17
CA ALA A 13 16.72 -45.38 -38.06
C ALA A 13 16.14 -44.05 -38.59
N SER A 14 15.21 -44.10 -39.55
CA SER A 14 14.54 -42.91 -40.10
C SER A 14 13.35 -42.43 -39.25
N ILE A 15 12.71 -43.33 -38.49
CA ILE A 15 11.67 -42.95 -37.51
C ILE A 15 12.27 -42.37 -36.22
N LEU A 16 13.46 -42.80 -35.81
CA LEU A 16 14.15 -42.22 -34.64
C LEU A 16 14.80 -40.86 -34.90
N LEU A 17 15.07 -40.49 -36.17
CA LEU A 17 15.63 -39.18 -36.53
C LEU A 17 14.55 -38.10 -36.76
N ALA A 18 13.28 -38.49 -36.90
CA ALA A 18 12.16 -37.56 -37.10
C ALA A 18 11.53 -37.05 -35.78
N VAL A 19 11.93 -37.60 -34.62
CA VAL A 19 11.38 -37.21 -33.30
C VAL A 19 12.19 -36.08 -32.63
N PHE A 20 13.36 -35.72 -33.17
CA PHE A 20 14.18 -34.61 -32.70
C PHE A 20 14.35 -33.52 -33.77
N LEU A 21 13.26 -33.17 -34.46
CA LEU A 21 13.19 -31.81 -35.00
C LEU A 21 13.16 -30.87 -33.78
N PRO A 22 14.16 -30.01 -33.56
CA PRO A 22 13.96 -28.90 -32.65
C PRO A 22 12.80 -28.12 -33.24
N THR A 23 11.63 -28.22 -32.63
CA THR A 23 10.59 -27.24 -32.88
C THR A 23 11.27 -25.92 -32.53
N SER A 24 11.53 -25.10 -33.55
CA SER A 24 11.91 -23.70 -33.41
C SER A 24 10.71 -22.96 -32.81
N GLY A 25 10.25 -23.40 -31.63
CA GLY A 25 9.37 -22.62 -30.80
C GLY A 25 10.16 -21.37 -30.48
N ALA A 26 9.60 -20.22 -30.84
CA ALA A 26 10.14 -18.96 -30.37
C ALA A 26 10.34 -19.10 -28.86
N ILE A 27 11.59 -18.95 -28.40
CA ILE A 27 11.82 -18.72 -26.98
C ILE A 27 10.95 -17.51 -26.67
N PRO A 28 9.96 -17.60 -25.76
CA PRO A 28 9.20 -16.43 -25.39
C PRO A 28 10.22 -15.39 -24.95
N THR A 29 10.36 -14.34 -25.76
CA THR A 29 11.18 -13.21 -25.37
C THR A 29 10.54 -12.71 -24.10
N ALA A 30 11.31 -12.65 -23.01
CA ALA A 30 10.86 -11.97 -21.82
C ALA A 30 10.57 -10.53 -22.26
N SER A 31 9.28 -10.22 -22.44
CA SER A 31 8.83 -8.85 -22.50
C SER A 31 9.21 -8.27 -21.15
N GLY A 32 10.16 -7.32 -21.13
CA GLY A 32 10.45 -6.56 -19.93
C GLY A 32 9.11 -6.09 -19.35
N ALA A 33 8.91 -6.28 -18.04
CA ALA A 33 7.66 -5.95 -17.37
C ALA A 33 7.09 -4.65 -17.95
N ASN A 34 5.85 -4.73 -18.47
CA ASN A 34 5.20 -3.59 -19.10
C ASN A 34 5.37 -2.33 -18.26
N ALA A 35 5.69 -1.25 -18.98
CA ALA A 35 5.74 0.11 -18.49
C ALA A 35 4.52 0.44 -17.61
N ASN A 36 4.78 1.03 -16.44
CA ASN A 36 3.78 1.57 -15.53
C ASN A 36 2.75 0.56 -14.99
N VAL A 37 3.16 -0.28 -14.02
CA VAL A 37 2.30 -1.24 -13.30
C VAL A 37 1.36 -0.60 -12.26
N GLY A 38 0.94 0.65 -12.47
CA GLY A 38 0.10 1.39 -11.52
C GLY A 38 -0.64 2.57 -12.15
N PHE A 39 -1.58 3.13 -11.40
CA PHE A 39 -2.36 4.29 -11.80
C PHE A 39 -1.78 5.55 -11.17
N VAL A 40 -1.55 6.58 -11.99
CA VAL A 40 -1.24 7.92 -11.48
C VAL A 40 -2.52 8.51 -10.93
N ASP A 41 -2.48 9.00 -9.69
CA ASP A 41 -3.61 9.67 -9.05
C ASP A 41 -3.22 11.07 -8.56
N ASP A 42 -3.95 11.59 -7.59
CA ASP A 42 -3.83 12.91 -6.99
C ASP A 42 -2.37 13.34 -6.64
N PRO A 43 -1.95 14.58 -7.01
CA PRO A 43 -0.67 15.14 -6.55
C PRO A 43 -0.66 15.40 -5.04
N PHE A 44 0.54 15.49 -4.45
CA PHE A 44 0.73 15.80 -3.03
C PHE A 44 1.53 17.11 -2.77
N GLY A 45 2.08 17.73 -3.81
CA GLY A 45 2.76 19.03 -3.73
C GLY A 45 4.02 19.07 -2.84
N PRO A 46 4.68 20.24 -2.73
CA PRO A 46 5.96 20.37 -2.01
C PRO A 46 5.80 20.45 -0.48
N SER A 47 4.60 20.69 0.04
CA SER A 47 4.34 20.92 1.47
C SER A 47 4.61 19.70 2.35
N THR A 48 4.70 18.51 1.75
CA THR A 48 5.09 17.26 2.42
C THR A 48 6.61 17.09 2.53
N GLN A 49 7.43 18.06 2.09
CA GLN A 49 8.88 17.94 1.86
C GLN A 49 9.26 17.02 0.69
N GLY A 50 8.31 16.75 -0.20
CA GLY A 50 8.56 15.95 -1.40
C GLY A 50 8.37 14.44 -1.22
N ASP A 51 8.09 13.96 0.00
CA ASP A 51 7.84 12.54 0.29
C ASP A 51 6.53 12.33 1.07
N ALA A 52 5.40 12.12 0.41
CA ALA A 52 4.15 11.88 1.13
C ALA A 52 4.14 10.53 1.89
N THR A 53 4.54 9.45 1.22
CA THR A 53 4.51 8.10 1.82
C THR A 53 5.83 7.69 2.45
N ALA A 54 6.96 8.30 2.03
CA ALA A 54 8.33 8.06 2.50
C ALA A 54 8.80 6.58 2.42
N ASP A 55 10.07 6.33 2.73
CA ASP A 55 10.74 5.01 2.67
C ASP A 55 10.59 4.17 3.96
N LYS A 56 9.89 4.68 4.98
CA LYS A 56 9.90 4.11 6.33
C LYS A 56 8.84 3.00 6.51
N PRO A 57 9.07 2.02 7.42
CA PRO A 57 8.18 0.88 7.61
C PRO A 57 6.87 1.31 8.31
N GLN A 58 5.94 1.85 7.53
CA GLN A 58 4.65 2.34 7.98
C GLN A 58 3.55 1.88 7.02
N SER A 59 2.53 1.25 7.57
CA SER A 59 1.28 0.98 6.88
C SER A 59 0.53 2.29 6.68
N LYS A 60 0.32 2.68 5.42
CA LYS A 60 -0.60 3.78 5.07
C LYS A 60 -1.97 3.30 4.65
N LEU A 61 -2.14 1.98 4.55
CA LEU A 61 -3.30 1.30 3.98
C LEU A 61 -3.94 0.38 5.01
N TRP A 62 -5.26 0.22 4.91
CA TRP A 62 -5.99 -0.82 5.61
C TRP A 62 -7.20 -1.25 4.78
N PHE A 63 -7.71 -2.45 5.05
CA PHE A 63 -8.91 -2.98 4.41
C PHE A 63 -10.04 -3.07 5.43
N ASN A 64 -11.19 -2.52 5.09
CA ASN A 64 -12.40 -2.59 5.90
C ASN A 64 -13.63 -2.43 5.00
N ASP A 65 -14.69 -3.18 5.31
CA ASP A 65 -16.01 -3.03 4.67
C ASP A 65 -15.96 -3.12 3.14
N GLY A 66 -15.21 -4.12 2.65
CA GLY A 66 -15.09 -4.42 1.22
C GLY A 66 -14.28 -3.41 0.41
N SER A 67 -13.54 -2.51 1.06
CA SER A 67 -12.77 -1.46 0.37
C SER A 67 -11.39 -1.26 0.98
N TRP A 68 -10.44 -0.85 0.14
CA TRP A 68 -9.17 -0.32 0.58
C TRP A 68 -9.33 1.14 1.00
N TRP A 69 -8.59 1.51 2.04
CA TRP A 69 -8.53 2.84 2.61
C TRP A 69 -7.08 3.26 2.78
N ALA A 70 -6.83 4.57 2.79
CA ALA A 70 -5.48 5.12 2.91
C ALA A 70 -5.45 6.40 3.73
N VAL A 71 -4.30 6.70 4.33
CA VAL A 71 -3.94 8.07 4.72
C VAL A 71 -3.20 8.71 3.56
N MET A 72 -3.77 9.76 2.95
CA MET A 72 -3.15 10.49 1.84
C MET A 72 -3.16 11.99 2.10
N PHE A 73 -2.21 12.68 1.49
CA PHE A 73 -2.11 14.14 1.59
C PHE A 73 -3.02 14.79 0.55
N HIS A 74 -3.89 15.71 0.99
CA HIS A 74 -4.84 16.37 0.10
C HIS A 74 -4.36 17.77 -0.32
N THR A 75 -4.22 17.99 -1.63
CA THR A 75 -3.82 19.29 -2.19
C THR A 75 -4.90 19.96 -3.03
N ASN A 76 -5.94 20.52 -2.41
CA ASN A 76 -6.99 21.33 -3.06
C ASN A 76 -7.61 20.74 -4.36
N ILE A 77 -7.56 19.42 -4.54
CA ILE A 77 -8.11 18.74 -5.72
C ILE A 77 -9.64 18.68 -5.62
N ASP A 78 -10.14 18.60 -4.38
CA ASP A 78 -11.55 18.74 -4.04
C ASP A 78 -11.70 19.95 -3.10
N PRO A 79 -12.23 21.08 -3.58
CA PRO A 79 -12.35 22.30 -2.78
C PRO A 79 -13.36 22.17 -1.63
N THR A 80 -14.12 21.08 -1.56
CA THR A 80 -15.02 20.79 -0.44
C THR A 80 -14.30 20.15 0.75
N LYS A 81 -13.00 19.83 0.63
CA LYS A 81 -12.20 19.17 1.65
C LYS A 81 -11.13 20.10 2.24
N PRO A 82 -10.67 19.82 3.48
CA PRO A 82 -9.51 20.51 4.04
C PRO A 82 -8.28 20.31 3.14
N THR A 83 -7.64 21.41 2.75
CA THR A 83 -6.41 21.39 1.93
C THR A 83 -5.15 21.40 2.79
N ASN A 84 -4.02 20.99 2.22
CA ASN A 84 -2.73 20.87 2.90
C ASN A 84 -2.83 20.05 4.20
N THR A 85 -3.58 18.96 4.15
CA THR A 85 -3.94 18.17 5.32
C THR A 85 -3.92 16.68 4.96
N TRP A 86 -3.56 15.83 5.92
CA TRP A 86 -3.66 14.38 5.79
C TRP A 86 -5.11 13.96 6.04
N LEU A 87 -5.72 13.31 5.04
CA LEU A 87 -7.10 12.84 5.12
C LEU A 87 -7.16 11.32 4.97
N ILE A 88 -8.26 10.74 5.45
CA ILE A 88 -8.63 9.37 5.09
C ILE A 88 -9.25 9.39 3.70
N TYR A 89 -8.69 8.56 2.82
CA TYR A 89 -9.21 8.29 1.48
C TYR A 89 -9.77 6.88 1.39
N LYS A 90 -10.74 6.71 0.50
CA LYS A 90 -11.29 5.40 0.12
C LYS A 90 -10.91 5.11 -1.32
N LEU A 91 -10.45 3.90 -1.62
CA LEU A 91 -10.28 3.44 -2.99
C LEU A 91 -11.65 3.12 -3.58
N THR A 92 -12.06 3.89 -4.57
CA THR A 92 -13.04 3.46 -5.55
C THR A 92 -12.30 2.58 -6.56
N TRP A 93 -12.45 1.27 -6.38
CA TRP A 93 -11.74 0.28 -7.18
C TRP A 93 -12.05 0.44 -8.68
N PRO A 94 -11.08 0.26 -9.60
CA PRO A 94 -9.71 -0.22 -9.34
C PRO A 94 -8.67 0.87 -9.03
N ASP A 95 -8.92 2.13 -9.33
CA ASP A 95 -7.85 3.08 -9.61
C ASP A 95 -8.02 4.48 -9.03
N LYS A 96 -9.16 4.82 -8.43
CA LYS A 96 -9.39 6.19 -7.94
C LYS A 96 -9.52 6.28 -6.43
N TRP A 97 -8.60 6.99 -5.78
CA TRP A 97 -8.75 7.37 -4.40
C TRP A 97 -9.66 8.59 -4.27
N THR A 98 -10.63 8.54 -3.36
CA THR A 98 -11.56 9.64 -3.10
C THR A 98 -11.39 10.11 -1.65
N PRO A 99 -11.15 11.42 -1.41
CA PRO A 99 -11.00 11.94 -0.06
C PRO A 99 -12.32 11.90 0.70
N THR A 100 -12.25 11.51 1.97
CA THR A 100 -13.31 11.81 2.94
C THR A 100 -13.04 13.17 3.59
N SER A 101 -13.95 13.63 4.45
CA SER A 101 -13.71 14.82 5.29
C SER A 101 -12.97 14.50 6.60
N THR A 102 -12.49 13.26 6.78
CA THR A 102 -11.85 12.82 8.03
C THR A 102 -10.39 13.26 8.07
N VAL A 103 -10.08 14.21 8.96
CA VAL A 103 -8.70 14.69 9.16
C VAL A 103 -7.92 13.72 10.05
N VAL A 104 -6.72 13.37 9.58
CA VAL A 104 -5.73 12.59 10.32
C VAL A 104 -4.75 13.50 11.03
N ASP A 105 -4.14 14.42 10.27
CA ASP A 105 -3.14 15.35 10.79
C ASP A 105 -3.05 16.60 9.93
N THR A 106 -2.97 17.78 10.55
CA THR A 106 -2.81 19.06 9.86
C THR A 106 -1.34 19.45 9.68
N ARG A 107 -0.42 18.71 10.30
CA ARG A 107 1.03 18.91 10.13
C ARG A 107 1.45 18.30 8.80
N THR A 108 1.68 19.15 7.80
CA THR A 108 1.95 18.72 6.41
C THR A 108 3.15 17.78 6.28
N THR A 109 4.11 17.91 7.19
CA THR A 109 5.35 17.13 7.23
C THR A 109 5.24 15.88 8.10
N SER A 110 4.04 15.58 8.60
CA SER A 110 3.83 14.38 9.41
C SER A 110 3.79 13.11 8.58
N ARG A 111 4.07 11.99 9.24
CA ARG A 111 3.97 10.64 8.69
C ARG A 111 3.12 9.81 9.63
N ALA A 112 2.34 8.90 9.08
CA ALA A 112 1.32 8.15 9.81
C ALA A 112 1.54 6.65 9.65
N ASP A 113 1.23 5.88 10.68
CA ASP A 113 1.08 4.43 10.60
C ASP A 113 -0.35 4.06 11.00
N ALA A 114 -1.01 3.24 10.18
CA ALA A 114 -2.42 2.91 10.30
C ALA A 114 -2.61 1.42 10.64
N LEU A 115 -3.49 1.15 11.61
CA LEU A 115 -3.82 -0.18 12.09
C LEU A 115 -5.34 -0.30 12.26
N TRP A 116 -5.97 -1.15 11.45
CA TRP A 116 -7.37 -1.55 11.63
C TRP A 116 -7.44 -2.83 12.45
N ASP A 117 -8.13 -2.80 13.61
CA ASP A 117 -8.22 -3.94 14.51
C ASP A 117 -9.51 -4.78 14.33
N GLY A 118 -10.29 -4.51 13.28
CA GLY A 118 -11.61 -5.10 13.06
C GLY A 118 -12.77 -4.33 13.68
N ARG A 119 -12.50 -3.32 14.54
CA ARG A 119 -13.52 -2.51 15.22
C ARG A 119 -13.21 -1.01 15.18
N HIS A 120 -11.95 -0.65 15.40
CA HIS A 120 -11.42 0.70 15.45
C HIS A 120 -10.21 0.82 14.54
N LEU A 121 -10.07 2.00 13.93
CA LEU A 121 -8.88 2.40 13.20
C LEU A 121 -8.00 3.20 14.14
N TYR A 122 -6.77 2.73 14.35
CA TYR A 122 -5.73 3.49 15.04
C TYR A 122 -4.82 4.10 13.99
N ILE A 123 -4.53 5.39 14.14
CA ILE A 123 -3.51 6.06 13.33
C ILE A 123 -2.56 6.76 14.28
N ALA A 124 -1.29 6.44 14.19
CA ALA A 124 -0.27 7.14 14.95
C ALA A 124 0.58 8.00 14.01
N SER A 125 0.76 9.28 14.35
CA SER A 125 1.42 10.27 13.49
C SER A 125 2.51 11.07 14.21
N LEU A 126 3.61 11.37 13.50
CA LEU A 126 4.70 12.23 14.00
C LEU A 126 5.19 13.18 12.93
N VAL A 127 5.85 14.27 13.35
CA VAL A 127 6.67 15.14 12.50
C VAL A 127 8.15 14.84 12.73
N ARG A 128 8.88 14.51 11.66
CA ARG A 128 10.32 14.24 11.73
C ARG A 128 11.11 15.51 12.04
N PHE A 129 12.27 15.33 12.67
CA PHE A 129 13.32 16.35 12.83
C PHE A 129 12.88 17.68 13.48
N SER A 130 11.82 17.64 14.30
CA SER A 130 11.39 18.78 15.12
C SER A 130 11.53 18.45 16.60
N ALA A 131 12.29 19.27 17.33
CA ALA A 131 12.49 19.12 18.78
C ALA A 131 11.20 19.35 19.60
N SER A 132 10.23 20.08 19.04
CA SER A 132 8.90 20.28 19.64
C SER A 132 7.86 19.28 19.12
N ASN A 133 8.28 18.23 18.41
CA ASN A 133 7.36 17.23 17.91
C ASN A 133 6.69 16.43 19.04
N GLN A 134 5.45 16.03 18.77
CA GLN A 134 4.67 15.13 19.58
C GLN A 134 4.11 14.04 18.67
N ALA A 135 4.47 12.79 18.91
CA ALA A 135 3.77 11.70 18.25
C ALA A 135 2.37 11.59 18.86
N LYS A 136 1.36 11.53 18.00
CA LYS A 136 -0.04 11.46 18.37
C LYS A 136 -0.56 10.08 18.01
N LEU A 137 -1.39 9.51 18.85
CA LEU A 137 -2.25 8.38 18.51
C LEU A 137 -3.68 8.90 18.40
N SER A 138 -4.32 8.60 17.28
CA SER A 138 -5.75 8.82 17.04
C SER A 138 -6.46 7.47 16.99
N ARG A 139 -7.69 7.41 17.48
CA ARG A 139 -8.60 6.27 17.30
C ARG A 139 -9.87 6.75 16.62
N TYR A 140 -10.33 6.02 15.63
CA TYR A 140 -11.55 6.33 14.89
C TYR A 140 -12.52 5.15 14.93
N SER A 141 -13.80 5.47 15.03
CA SER A 141 -14.90 4.55 14.81
C SER A 141 -15.39 4.64 13.37
N TYR A 142 -15.81 3.51 12.81
CA TYR A 142 -16.29 3.41 11.44
C TYR A 142 -17.82 3.38 11.38
N ASN A 143 -18.41 4.19 10.49
CA ASN A 143 -19.83 4.15 10.16
C ASN A 143 -20.00 3.49 8.77
N SER A 144 -20.65 2.34 8.74
CA SER A 144 -20.87 1.55 7.51
C SER A 144 -21.95 2.14 6.59
N THR A 145 -22.87 2.96 7.10
CA THR A 145 -23.90 3.63 6.31
C THR A 145 -23.30 4.78 5.51
N SER A 146 -22.55 5.67 6.17
CA SER A 146 -21.91 6.82 5.52
C SER A 146 -20.55 6.49 4.92
N LYS A 147 -20.02 5.27 5.16
CA LYS A 147 -18.67 4.84 4.74
C LYS A 147 -17.63 5.88 5.16
N SER A 148 -17.62 6.22 6.46
CA SER A 148 -16.74 7.26 7.00
C SER A 148 -16.20 6.88 8.36
N TYR A 149 -15.03 7.43 8.69
CA TYR A 149 -14.45 7.33 10.02
C TYR A 149 -14.71 8.62 10.80
N SER A 150 -14.95 8.49 12.09
CA SER A 150 -15.09 9.63 13.00
C SER A 150 -14.10 9.49 14.14
N LEU A 151 -13.39 10.57 14.45
CA LEU A 151 -12.45 10.59 15.56
C LEU A 151 -13.21 10.34 16.87
N ASP A 152 -12.74 9.39 17.66
CA ASP A 152 -13.35 9.05 18.93
C ASP A 152 -13.07 10.15 19.97
N ALA A 153 -14.03 10.37 20.87
CA ALA A 153 -13.85 11.29 21.98
C ALA A 153 -12.63 10.90 22.84
N GLY A 154 -11.84 11.90 23.22
CA GLY A 154 -10.60 11.71 23.98
C GLY A 154 -9.34 11.49 23.12
N PHE A 155 -9.47 11.42 21.79
CA PHE A 155 -8.36 11.38 20.85
C PHE A 155 -8.23 12.69 20.05
N PRO A 156 -7.04 13.00 19.47
CA PRO A 156 -5.79 12.27 19.63
C PRO A 156 -5.17 12.43 21.03
N VAL A 157 -4.36 11.46 21.43
CA VAL A 157 -3.52 11.52 22.63
C VAL A 157 -2.05 11.60 22.23
N THR A 158 -1.24 12.29 23.03
CA THR A 158 0.23 12.31 22.85
C THR A 158 0.82 11.01 23.39
N ILE A 159 1.57 10.28 22.56
CA ILE A 159 2.24 9.02 22.92
C ILE A 159 3.76 9.13 23.01
N MET A 160 4.32 10.22 22.48
CA MET A 160 5.75 10.53 22.56
C MET A 160 5.95 12.05 22.46
N THR A 161 6.93 12.58 23.19
CA THR A 161 7.43 13.95 23.03
C THR A 161 8.87 13.91 22.50
N GLY A 162 9.24 14.88 21.68
CA GLY A 162 10.54 14.94 21.03
C GLY A 162 10.49 14.46 19.58
N SER A 163 11.66 14.17 19.01
CA SER A 163 11.79 13.83 17.59
C SER A 163 12.09 12.36 17.37
N SER A 164 11.51 11.81 16.30
CA SER A 164 11.86 10.51 15.74
C SER A 164 11.82 10.62 14.21
N GLU A 165 12.62 9.83 13.53
CA GLU A 165 12.57 9.64 12.09
C GLU A 165 11.35 8.80 11.68
N THR A 166 10.97 7.77 12.43
CA THR A 166 9.78 6.97 12.13
C THR A 166 9.08 6.48 13.39
N LEU A 167 7.80 6.12 13.23
CA LEU A 167 7.09 5.29 14.19
C LEU A 167 6.26 4.23 13.48
N ALA A 168 5.99 3.12 14.15
CA ALA A 168 5.00 2.13 13.78
C ALA A 168 4.26 1.65 15.02
N ILE A 169 3.00 1.22 14.86
CA ILE A 169 2.15 0.69 15.91
C ILE A 169 1.69 -0.73 15.59
N ASP A 170 1.49 -1.51 16.64
CA ASP A 170 0.83 -2.81 16.55
C ASP A 170 -0.03 -3.06 17.79
N LYS A 171 -0.95 -4.02 17.72
CA LYS A 171 -1.85 -4.37 18.81
C LYS A 171 -1.74 -5.85 19.11
N ASP A 172 -1.39 -6.18 20.35
CA ASP A 172 -1.32 -7.58 20.77
C ASP A 172 -2.71 -8.21 21.01
N SER A 173 -2.73 -9.52 21.24
CA SER A 173 -3.96 -10.28 21.47
C SER A 173 -4.71 -9.93 22.75
N THR A 174 -4.09 -9.19 23.68
CA THR A 174 -4.76 -8.67 24.90
C THR A 174 -5.41 -7.31 24.65
N GLY A 175 -5.13 -6.73 23.49
CA GLY A 175 -5.62 -5.44 23.06
C GLY A 175 -4.74 -4.26 23.45
N ARG A 176 -3.52 -4.52 23.92
CA ARG A 176 -2.54 -3.49 24.23
C ARG A 176 -1.86 -3.02 22.95
N LEU A 177 -1.77 -1.70 22.80
CA LEU A 177 -1.02 -1.07 21.72
C LEU A 177 0.46 -0.96 22.09
N TRP A 178 1.29 -1.21 21.10
CA TRP A 178 2.73 -1.08 21.14
C TRP A 178 3.17 -0.06 20.10
N THR A 179 4.25 0.66 20.37
CA THR A 179 4.84 1.60 19.42
C THR A 179 6.34 1.39 19.38
N ALA A 180 6.90 1.31 18.18
CA ALA A 180 8.33 1.33 17.95
C ALA A 180 8.69 2.59 17.16
N TYR A 181 9.80 3.24 17.51
CA TYR A 181 10.25 4.48 16.87
C TYR A 181 11.78 4.58 16.89
N THR A 182 12.35 5.26 15.89
CA THR A 182 13.80 5.49 15.74
C THR A 182 14.07 6.93 15.36
#